data_AF-A0A3L6RQH1-F1
#
_entry.id   AF-A0A3L6RQH1-F1
#
_cell.length_a   1.000
_cell.length_b   1.000
_cell.length_c   1.000
_cell.angle_alpha   90.00
_cell.angle_beta   90.00
_cell.angle_gamma   90.00
#
_symmetry.space_group_name_H-M   'P 1'
#
loop_
_entity.id
_entity.type
_entity.pdbx_description
1 polymer ?
#
loop_
_entity_poly.entity_id
_entity_poly.type
_entity_poly.pdbx_seq_one_letter_code
_entity_poly.pdbx_strand_id
1 'polypeptide(L)'
;MLQLAELQKQGKFKPQRENDALSTACGSKEHGGRVRGLSSKLSIKDGFEKDRARYRSHDCYKDEIVAATENAMHEKFKDFFMATLAE
;
A
#
# COMPACT_ATOMS: atom_id res chain seq x y z
N MET A 1 26.68 -6.59 12.25
CA MET A 1 25.74 -5.80 13.07
C MET A 1 26.35 -4.48 13.54
N LEU A 2 27.35 -4.49 14.42
CA LEU A 2 27.94 -3.27 15.01
C LEU A 2 28.51 -2.29 13.95
N GLN A 3 29.25 -2.79 12.96
CA GLN A 3 29.83 -1.96 11.90
C GLN A 3 28.78 -1.23 11.04
N LEU A 4 27.66 -1.87 10.72
CA LEU A 4 26.57 -1.24 9.96
C LEU A 4 25.85 -0.18 10.80
N ALA A 5 25.64 -0.45 12.09
CA ALA A 5 25.05 0.52 13.02
C ALA A 5 25.95 1.77 13.19
N GLU A 6 27.27 1.60 13.20
CA GLU A 6 28.23 2.69 13.22
C GLU A 6 28.20 3.51 11.91
N LEU A 7 28.16 2.85 10.75
CA LEU A 7 28.00 3.51 9.45
C LEU A 7 26.66 4.26 9.32
N GLN A 8 25.63 3.75 9.97
CA GLN A 8 24.31 4.37 10.03
C GLN A 8 24.31 5.62 10.93
N LYS A 9 24.98 5.57 12.09
CA LYS A 9 25.22 6.74 12.94
C LYS A 9 26.06 7.82 12.24
N GLN A 10 27.00 7.42 11.41
CA GLN A 10 27.79 8.32 10.55
C GLN A 10 26.99 8.87 9.36
N GLY A 11 25.74 8.43 9.16
CA GLY A 11 24.88 8.86 8.05
C GLY A 11 25.25 8.28 6.68
N LYS A 12 26.30 7.46 6.59
CA LYS A 12 26.75 6.81 5.34
C LYS A 12 25.81 5.69 4.92
N PHE A 13 25.26 4.98 5.90
CA PHE A 13 24.24 3.97 5.67
C PHE A 13 22.87 4.55 5.97
N LYS A 14 22.07 4.80 4.93
CA LYS A 14 20.69 5.25 5.08
C LYS A 14 19.77 4.04 4.94
N PRO A 15 19.13 3.58 6.04
CA PRO A 15 18.20 2.47 5.95
C PRO A 15 17.03 2.88 5.05
N GLN A 16 16.66 2.00 4.13
CA GLN A 16 15.52 2.25 3.24
C GLN A 16 14.62 1.03 3.24
N ARG A 17 13.46 1.16 3.91
CA ARG A 17 12.43 0.12 4.01
C ARG A 17 13.01 -1.18 4.59
N GLU A 18 13.27 -2.16 3.73
CA GLU A 18 13.73 -3.52 4.04
C GLU A 18 15.26 -3.63 4.05
N ASN A 19 15.94 -2.60 3.52
CA ASN A 19 17.40 -2.49 3.48
C ASN A 19 17.89 -1.76 4.73
N ASP A 20 17.80 -2.42 5.89
CA ASP A 20 18.33 -1.93 7.15
C ASP A 20 19.57 -2.74 7.60
N ALA A 21 20.17 -2.32 8.72
CA ALA A 21 21.38 -2.94 9.23
C ALA A 21 21.18 -4.42 9.60
N LEU A 22 19.95 -4.80 10.00
CA LEU A 22 19.57 -6.15 10.39
C LEU A 22 19.42 -7.06 9.18
N SER A 23 18.74 -6.62 8.12
CA SER A 23 18.60 -7.37 6.87
C SER A 23 19.94 -7.63 6.20
N THR A 24 20.79 -6.59 6.17
CA THR A 24 22.12 -6.71 5.59
C THR A 24 23.00 -7.66 6.40
N ALA A 25 22.85 -7.69 7.73
CA ALA A 25 23.63 -8.56 8.61
C ALA A 25 23.12 -10.01 8.67
N CYS A 26 21.80 -10.25 8.53
CA CYS A 26 21.25 -11.60 8.48
C CYS A 26 21.65 -12.35 7.20
N GLY A 27 21.90 -11.63 6.10
CA GLY A 27 22.39 -12.21 4.83
C GLY A 27 21.39 -13.12 4.11
N SER A 28 20.22 -13.39 4.70
CA SER A 28 19.14 -14.14 4.08
C SER A 28 18.27 -13.24 3.22
N LYS A 29 17.84 -13.75 2.06
CA LYS A 29 16.93 -13.04 1.16
C LYS A 29 15.56 -12.92 1.85
N GLU A 30 15.19 -11.69 2.17
CA GLU A 30 13.83 -11.36 2.64
C GLU A 30 12.77 -11.83 1.63
N HIS A 31 11.68 -12.40 2.12
CA HIS A 31 10.49 -12.65 1.31
C HIS A 31 9.72 -11.34 1.17
N GLY A 32 9.89 -10.68 0.02
CA GLY A 32 9.21 -9.42 -0.30
C GLY A 32 7.69 -9.54 -0.15
N GLY A 33 7.08 -8.52 0.46
CA GLY A 33 5.62 -8.45 0.67
C GLY A 33 5.18 -8.62 2.12
N ARG A 34 6.06 -9.09 3.02
CA ARG A 34 5.74 -9.35 4.44
C ARG A 34 6.55 -8.49 5.39
N VAL A 35 5.90 -7.99 6.45
CA VAL A 35 6.57 -7.17 7.47
C VAL A 35 7.19 -8.05 8.56
N ARG A 36 8.49 -7.84 8.85
CA ARG A 36 9.20 -8.51 9.94
C ARG A 36 8.66 -8.09 11.31
N GLY A 37 8.60 -9.03 12.25
CA GLY A 37 8.11 -8.79 13.61
C GLY A 37 6.59 -8.59 13.72
N LEU A 38 5.88 -8.59 12.58
CA LEU A 38 4.43 -8.55 12.51
C LEU A 38 3.89 -9.88 11.97
N SER A 39 2.64 -10.17 12.33
CA SER A 39 2.00 -11.43 11.92
C SER A 39 2.02 -11.60 10.41
N SER A 40 1.97 -12.86 9.94
CA SER A 40 1.91 -13.21 8.52
C SER A 40 0.81 -12.56 7.73
N LYS A 41 -0.22 -12.08 8.42
CA LYS A 41 -1.45 -11.55 7.84
C LYS A 41 -1.32 -10.09 7.45
N LEU A 42 -0.30 -9.39 7.94
CA LEU A 42 -0.12 -7.97 7.66
C LEU A 42 0.77 -7.78 6.42
N SER A 43 0.20 -7.11 5.43
CA SER A 43 0.93 -6.70 4.24
C SER A 43 1.88 -5.55 4.59
N ILE A 44 2.91 -5.36 3.76
CA ILE A 44 3.83 -4.22 3.88
C ILE A 44 3.08 -2.86 3.83
N LYS A 45 1.98 -2.78 3.09
CA LYS A 45 1.16 -1.57 3.01
C LYS A 45 0.48 -1.24 4.34
N ASP A 46 0.12 -2.27 5.11
CA ASP A 46 -0.58 -2.14 6.40
C ASP A 46 0.40 -1.93 7.56
N GLY A 47 1.58 -2.57 7.52
CA GLY A 47 2.59 -2.38 8.57
C GLY A 47 3.37 -1.06 8.49
N PHE A 48 3.36 -0.38 7.34
CA PHE A 48 4.03 0.91 7.13
C PHE A 48 3.05 2.00 6.69
N GLU A 49 2.10 2.33 7.57
CA GLU A 49 1.01 3.27 7.29
C GLU A 49 1.50 4.67 6.87
N LYS A 50 2.60 5.16 7.47
CA LYS A 50 3.22 6.45 7.11
C LYS A 50 3.73 6.50 5.66
N ASP A 51 4.10 5.36 5.10
CA ASP A 51 4.61 5.24 3.74
C ASP A 51 3.54 4.72 2.76
N ARG A 52 2.27 4.59 3.18
CA ARG A 52 1.17 4.02 2.39
C ARG A 52 1.02 4.68 1.02
N ALA A 53 1.13 6.00 0.97
CA ALA A 53 1.04 6.79 -0.28
C ALA A 53 2.22 6.56 -1.23
N ARG A 54 3.35 6.05 -0.71
CA ARG A 54 4.53 5.73 -1.51
C ARG A 54 4.39 4.38 -2.22
N TYR A 55 3.45 3.54 -1.80
CA TYR A 55 3.13 2.29 -2.48
C TYR A 55 2.23 2.57 -3.68
N ARG A 56 2.73 2.25 -4.87
CA ARG A 56 1.97 2.34 -6.12
C ARG A 56 0.83 1.31 -6.07
N SER A 57 -0.41 1.76 -5.89
CA SER A 57 -1.58 0.91 -6.08
C SER A 57 -1.73 0.63 -7.57
N HIS A 58 -1.96 -0.64 -7.91
CA HIS A 58 -2.40 -1.03 -9.25
C HIS A 58 -3.94 -1.00 -9.38
N ASP A 59 -4.62 -0.45 -8.38
CA ASP A 59 -6.07 -0.49 -8.30
C ASP A 59 -6.76 0.66 -9.05
N CYS A 60 -6.02 1.65 -9.59
CA CYS A 60 -6.61 2.76 -10.35
C CYS A 60 -7.58 2.28 -11.44
N TYR A 61 -7.23 1.21 -12.16
CA TYR A 61 -8.10 0.60 -13.16
C TYR A 61 -9.42 0.04 -12.56
N LYS A 62 -9.36 -0.56 -11.37
CA LYS A 62 -10.56 -1.07 -10.69
C LYS A 62 -11.40 0.08 -10.14
N ASP A 63 -10.76 1.09 -9.59
CA ASP A 63 -11.42 2.29 -9.06
C ASP A 63 -12.16 3.03 -10.18
N GLU A 64 -11.56 3.13 -11.38
CA GLU A 64 -12.20 3.68 -12.58
C GLU A 64 -13.43 2.88 -13.01
N ILE A 65 -13.36 1.55 -12.99
CA ILE A 65 -14.51 0.68 -13.28
C ILE A 65 -15.61 0.90 -12.25
N VAL A 66 -15.27 0.92 -10.96
CA VAL A 66 -16.24 1.14 -9.88
C VAL A 66 -16.92 2.50 -10.05
N ALA A 67 -16.15 3.57 -10.25
CA ALA A 67 -16.69 4.91 -10.47
C ALA A 67 -17.62 4.98 -11.70
N ALA A 68 -17.25 4.32 -12.81
CA ALA A 68 -18.11 4.24 -14.00
C ALA A 68 -19.42 3.51 -13.72
N THR A 69 -19.37 2.40 -12.97
CA THR A 69 -20.58 1.65 -12.59
C THR A 69 -21.49 2.45 -11.65
N GLU A 70 -20.92 3.17 -10.69
CA GLU A 70 -21.67 4.02 -9.75
C GLU A 70 -22.38 5.17 -10.49
N ASN A 71 -21.68 5.82 -11.43
CA ASN A 71 -22.27 6.87 -12.26
C ASN A 71 -23.42 6.34 -13.10
N ALA A 72 -23.25 5.19 -13.76
CA ALA A 72 -24.30 4.55 -14.55
C ALA A 72 -25.51 4.18 -13.69
N MET A 73 -25.30 3.63 -12.49
CA MET A 73 -26.39 3.34 -11.54
C MET A 73 -27.11 4.62 -11.10
N HIS A 74 -26.36 5.70 -10.86
CA HIS A 74 -26.93 6.98 -10.45
C HIS A 74 -27.81 7.60 -11.56
N GLU A 75 -27.42 7.50 -12.83
CA GLU A 75 -28.24 7.96 -13.95
C GLU A 75 -29.52 7.12 -14.08
N LYS A 76 -29.41 5.78 -14.03
CA LYS A 76 -30.58 4.90 -14.09
C LYS A 76 -31.54 5.13 -12.92
N PHE A 77 -31.01 5.42 -11.74
CA PHE A 77 -31.82 5.74 -10.57
C PHE A 77 -32.56 7.07 -10.74
N LYS A 78 -31.91 8.10 -11.29
CA LYS A 78 -32.55 9.38 -11.62
C LYS A 78 -33.67 9.20 -12.65
N ASP A 79 -33.41 8.46 -13.72
CA ASP A 79 -34.41 8.19 -14.77
C ASP A 79 -35.64 7.47 -14.19
N PHE A 80 -35.41 6.44 -13.36
CA PHE A 80 -36.48 5.73 -12.66
C PHE A 80 -37.29 6.67 -11.76
N PHE A 81 -36.62 7.53 -10.98
CA PHE A 81 -37.28 8.46 -10.08
C PHE A 81 -38.13 9.51 -10.83
N MET A 82 -37.61 10.03 -11.94
CA MET A 82 -38.35 10.98 -12.78
C MET A 82 -39.56 10.33 -13.46
N ALA A 83 -39.43 9.06 -13.88
CA ALA A 83 -40.55 8.30 -14.42
C ALA A 83 -41.66 8.08 -13.38
N THR A 84 -41.31 7.79 -12.12
CA THR A 84 -42.30 7.60 -11.04
C THR A 84 -43.00 8.88 -10.58
N LEU A 85 -42.41 10.05 -10.83
CA LEU A 85 -43.03 11.35 -10.52
C LEU A 85 -43.90 11.89 -11.67
N ALA A 86 -43.75 11.30 -12.87
CA ALA A 86 -44.49 11.68 -14.06
C ALA A 86 -45.80 10.86 -14.25
N GLU A 87 -46.01 9.81 -13.45
CA GLU A 87 -47.30 9.13 -13.24
C GLU A 87 -48.12 9.80 -12.13
#